data_AF-A0A0D2MUZ5-F1
#
_entry.id   AF-A0A0D2MUZ5-F1
#
_cell.length_a   1.000
_cell.length_b   1.000
_cell.length_c   1.000
_cell.angle_alpha   90.00
_cell.angle_beta   90.00
_cell.angle_gamma   90.00
#
_symmetry.space_group_name_H-M   'P 1'
#
loop_
_entity.id
_entity.type
_entity.pdbx_description
1 polymer ?
#
loop_
_entity_poly.entity_id
_entity_poly.type
_entity_poly.pdbx_seq_one_letter_code
_entity_poly.pdbx_strand_id
1 'polypeptide(L)'
;MINKIDRLILELHLSPSEAAQRLAAIVHHANMIWSAFDSEAFLSEADAVLAYEQQRQAEEEAGGGDSDCGATAGRPGEQEQEEEDAFRPSAGNVAFGSAADGWAFTVPDFAAQYAEKLGAKPAALAQAMWGDYAFLPKEKRVVKLKRQGGSGGGGQKTMFEQFALEPLWKAYGACGAAGGAEAAALLAPIVKGRGLAARVPAKALEAPDPRQALRAVLRAWLPLSEAVLSMAVAHLPSPPEAAPAR
;
A
#
# COMPACT_ATOMS: atom_id res chain seq x y z
N MET A 1 -6.48 2.11 -4.89
CA MET A 1 -5.69 1.23 -5.78
C MET A 1 -4.80 2.09 -6.68
N ILE A 2 -3.49 1.81 -6.71
CA ILE A 2 -2.54 2.45 -7.63
C ILE A 2 -2.40 1.57 -8.87
N ASN A 3 -2.88 2.07 -10.02
CA ASN A 3 -2.90 1.37 -11.30
C ASN A 3 -1.81 1.89 -12.25
N LYS A 4 -1.58 1.17 -13.35
CA LYS A 4 -0.65 1.50 -14.44
C LYS A 4 0.83 1.38 -14.06
N ILE A 5 1.16 0.46 -13.15
CA ILE A 5 2.56 0.19 -12.77
C ILE A 5 3.38 -0.32 -13.96
N ASP A 6 2.74 -0.98 -14.93
CA ASP A 6 3.37 -1.40 -16.19
C ASP A 6 4.03 -0.24 -16.95
N ARG A 7 3.47 0.97 -16.87
CA ARG A 7 4.04 2.16 -17.52
C ARG A 7 5.33 2.63 -16.86
N LEU A 8 5.48 2.43 -15.55
CA LEU A 8 6.74 2.74 -14.86
C LEU A 8 7.90 1.91 -15.41
N ILE A 9 7.60 0.70 -15.87
CA ILE A 9 8.57 -0.27 -16.38
C ILE A 9 8.80 -0.10 -17.89
N LEU A 10 7.71 -0.06 -18.67
CA LEU A 10 7.75 -0.12 -20.13
C LEU A 10 7.83 1.25 -20.82
N GLU A 11 7.25 2.30 -20.23
CA GLU A 11 7.23 3.65 -20.85
C GLU A 11 8.30 4.56 -20.23
N LEU A 12 8.40 4.56 -18.91
CA LEU A 12 9.30 5.45 -18.16
C LEU A 12 10.65 4.82 -17.85
N HIS A 13 10.81 3.51 -18.04
CA HIS A 13 12.04 2.75 -17.80
C HIS A 13 12.73 3.06 -16.46
N LEU A 14 11.94 3.22 -15.40
CA LEU A 14 12.47 3.52 -14.07
C LEU A 14 13.14 2.28 -13.46
N SER A 15 14.14 2.50 -12.61
CA SER A 15 14.67 1.45 -11.76
C SER A 15 13.64 1.04 -10.68
N PRO A 16 13.73 -0.19 -10.13
CA PRO A 16 12.87 -0.61 -9.02
C PRO A 16 12.92 0.35 -7.82
N SER A 17 14.10 0.92 -7.52
CA SER A 17 14.28 1.85 -6.40
C SER A 17 13.54 3.17 -6.63
N GLU A 18 13.65 3.75 -7.83
CA GLU A 18 12.94 4.99 -8.19
C GLU A 18 11.43 4.77 -8.25
N ALA A 19 10.99 3.63 -8.78
CA ALA A 19 9.58 3.27 -8.81
C ALA A 19 9.01 3.09 -7.40
N ALA A 20 9.75 2.46 -6.47
CA ALA A 20 9.35 2.37 -5.07
C ALA A 20 9.17 3.76 -4.43
N GLN A 21 10.13 4.65 -4.63
CA GLN A 21 10.07 6.03 -4.12
C GLN A 21 8.87 6.79 -4.69
N ARG A 22 8.59 6.63 -6.00
CA ARG A 22 7.43 7.27 -6.63
C ARG A 22 6.11 6.70 -6.12
N LEU A 23 6.01 5.39 -5.92
CA LEU A 23 4.82 4.76 -5.34
C LEU A 23 4.59 5.21 -3.90
N ALA A 24 5.65 5.30 -3.10
CA ALA A 24 5.58 5.82 -1.73
C ALA A 24 5.14 7.29 -1.71
N ALA A 25 5.68 8.13 -2.61
CA ALA A 25 5.27 9.52 -2.75
C ALA A 25 3.78 9.67 -3.12
N ILE A 26 3.25 8.80 -3.99
CA ILE A 26 1.81 8.81 -4.34
C ILE A 26 0.95 8.50 -3.11
N VAL A 27 1.31 7.49 -2.31
CA VAL A 27 0.59 7.15 -1.08
C VAL A 27 0.67 8.30 -0.09
N HIS A 28 1.86 8.88 0.10
CA HIS A 28 2.04 10.02 0.98
C HIS A 28 1.19 11.22 0.55
N HIS A 29 1.16 11.55 -0.75
CA HIS A 29 0.33 12.65 -1.25
C HIS A 29 -1.16 12.38 -1.06
N ALA A 30 -1.61 11.13 -1.21
CA ALA A 30 -3.00 10.77 -0.91
C ALA A 30 -3.33 10.97 0.57
N ASN A 31 -2.43 10.61 1.48
CA ASN A 31 -2.58 10.87 2.92
C ASN A 31 -2.58 12.37 3.24
N MET A 32 -1.71 13.17 2.60
CA MET A 32 -1.71 14.63 2.78
C MET A 32 -3.04 15.25 2.36
N ILE A 33 -3.58 14.84 1.22
CA ILE A 33 -4.89 15.31 0.73
C ILE A 33 -5.99 14.88 1.71
N TRP A 34 -5.96 13.63 2.17
CA TRP A 34 -6.93 13.13 3.15
C TRP A 34 -6.89 13.91 4.46
N SER A 35 -5.71 14.08 5.06
CA SER A 35 -5.54 14.84 6.31
C SER A 35 -6.01 16.29 6.16
N ALA A 36 -5.80 16.93 5.00
CA ALA A 36 -6.37 18.25 4.72
C ALA A 36 -7.92 18.26 4.74
N PHE A 37 -8.57 17.28 4.10
CA PHE A 37 -10.04 17.18 4.12
C PHE A 37 -10.60 16.84 5.50
N ASP A 38 -9.95 15.94 6.23
CA ASP A 38 -10.36 15.52 7.57
C ASP A 38 -10.20 16.68 8.56
N SER A 39 -9.13 17.46 8.42
CA SER A 39 -8.91 18.70 9.18
C SER A 39 -10.00 19.74 8.89
N GLU A 40 -10.38 19.96 7.62
CA GLU A 40 -11.46 20.89 7.26
C GLU A 40 -12.81 20.47 7.86
N ALA A 41 -13.14 19.17 7.78
CA ALA A 41 -14.36 18.63 8.40
C ALA A 41 -14.33 18.79 9.92
N PHE A 42 -13.21 18.47 10.56
CA PHE A 42 -13.01 18.61 12.00
C PHE A 42 -13.16 20.07 12.46
N LEU A 43 -12.55 21.02 11.75
CA LEU A 43 -12.67 22.45 12.07
C LEU A 43 -14.13 22.91 11.97
N SER A 44 -14.86 22.46 10.95
CA SER A 44 -16.27 22.83 10.80
C SER A 44 -17.17 22.24 11.90
N GLU A 45 -16.89 21.03 12.37
CA GLU A 45 -17.60 20.38 13.47
C GLU A 45 -17.28 21.06 14.80
N ALA A 46 -16.01 21.39 15.04
CA ALA A 46 -15.58 22.14 16.22
C ALA A 46 -16.23 23.53 16.28
N ASP A 47 -16.26 24.25 15.14
CA ASP A 47 -16.91 25.56 15.04
C ASP A 47 -18.42 25.47 15.32
N ALA A 48 -19.08 24.41 14.84
CA ALA A 48 -20.51 24.19 15.10
C ALA A 48 -20.82 23.91 16.58
N VAL A 49 -19.98 23.12 17.26
CA VAL A 49 -20.11 22.86 18.70
C VAL A 49 -19.88 24.14 19.51
N LEU A 50 -18.83 24.91 19.19
CA LEU A 50 -18.55 26.18 19.86
C LEU A 50 -19.69 27.20 19.66
N ALA A 51 -20.27 27.27 18.46
CA ALA A 51 -21.42 28.13 18.19
C ALA A 51 -22.65 27.72 19.00
N TYR A 52 -22.90 26.40 19.16
CA TYR A 52 -23.98 25.88 20.00
C TYR A 52 -23.76 26.20 21.49
N GLU A 53 -22.54 26.04 22.00
CA GLU A 53 -22.20 26.39 23.38
C GLU A 53 -22.34 27.88 23.66
N GLN A 54 -21.90 28.73 22.72
CA GLN A 54 -22.04 30.19 22.81
C GLN A 54 -23.52 30.62 22.81
N GLN A 55 -24.36 29.99 21.98
CA GLN A 55 -25.81 30.23 22.00
C GLN A 55 -26.43 29.81 23.33
N ARG A 56 -26.04 28.65 23.88
CA ARG A 56 -26.51 28.17 25.18
C ARG A 56 -26.13 29.11 26.32
N GLN A 57 -24.89 29.60 26.32
CA GLN A 57 -24.39 30.56 27.31
C GLN A 57 -25.12 31.91 27.20
N ALA A 58 -25.38 32.39 25.99
CA ALA A 58 -26.14 33.63 25.78
C ALA A 58 -27.62 33.52 26.22
N GLU A 59 -28.25 32.35 26.04
CA GLU A 59 -29.60 32.06 26.53
C GLU A 59 -29.65 31.95 28.06
N GLU A 60 -28.64 31.35 28.69
CA GLU A 60 -28.46 31.28 30.14
C GLU A 60 -28.23 32.69 30.75
N GLU A 61 -27.47 33.56 30.09
CA GLU A 61 -27.26 34.96 30.51
C GLU A 61 -28.52 35.85 30.32
N ALA A 62 -29.35 35.57 29.32
CA ALA A 62 -30.61 36.29 29.08
C ALA A 62 -31.77 35.82 29.99
N GLY A 63 -31.67 34.62 30.57
CA GLY A 63 -32.68 33.99 31.45
C GLY A 63 -32.70 34.47 32.91
N GLY A 64 -31.69 35.24 33.35
CA GLY A 64 -31.71 36.02 34.59
C GLY A 64 -31.26 35.32 35.87
N GLY A 65 -30.32 35.98 36.57
CA GLY A 65 -30.34 36.11 38.03
C GLY A 65 -29.58 35.06 38.87
N ASP A 66 -28.31 35.39 39.17
CA ASP A 66 -27.59 35.17 40.44
C ASP A 66 -27.41 33.74 40.99
N SER A 67 -26.20 33.18 40.85
CA SER A 67 -25.35 32.74 41.98
C SER A 67 -24.09 32.00 41.52
N ASP A 68 -22.98 32.42 42.13
CA ASP A 68 -21.65 31.80 42.26
C ASP A 68 -21.59 30.26 42.11
N CYS A 69 -20.71 29.76 41.23
CA CYS A 69 -19.81 28.64 41.56
C CYS A 69 -18.68 28.51 40.53
N GLY A 70 -17.44 28.58 41.02
CA GLY A 70 -16.26 28.24 40.25
C GLY A 70 -16.21 26.76 39.88
N ALA A 71 -15.82 26.48 38.64
CA ALA A 71 -15.29 25.18 38.25
C ALA A 71 -14.23 25.43 37.18
N THR A 72 -12.97 25.29 37.59
CA THR A 72 -11.83 25.12 36.69
C THR A 72 -12.08 23.86 35.86
N ALA A 73 -12.61 24.02 34.65
CA ALA A 73 -12.69 22.95 33.68
C ALA A 73 -11.25 22.58 33.29
N GLY A 74 -10.78 21.48 33.87
CA GLY A 74 -9.53 20.85 33.47
C GLY A 74 -9.57 20.61 31.98
N ARG A 75 -8.66 21.26 31.26
CA ARG A 75 -8.35 21.02 29.85
C ARG A 75 -8.25 19.50 29.64
N PRO A 76 -9.14 18.87 28.87
CA PRO A 76 -8.99 17.46 28.54
C PRO A 76 -7.64 17.33 27.85
N GLY A 77 -6.84 16.38 28.35
CA GLY A 77 -5.51 16.13 27.82
C GLY A 77 -5.59 15.96 26.31
N GLU A 78 -4.79 16.76 25.62
CA GLU A 78 -4.40 16.55 24.23
C GLU A 78 -3.71 15.19 24.19
N GLN A 79 -4.50 14.13 24.07
CA GLN A 79 -4.03 12.93 23.42
C GLN A 79 -3.82 13.39 21.99
N GLU A 80 -2.58 13.75 21.67
CA GLU A 80 -2.07 13.71 20.30
C GLU A 80 -2.34 12.29 19.82
N GLN A 81 -3.56 12.03 19.34
CA GLN A 81 -3.83 10.88 18.50
C GLN A 81 -2.92 11.13 17.32
N GLU A 82 -1.81 10.39 17.24
CA GLU A 82 -1.02 10.33 16.02
C GLU A 82 -2.02 10.03 14.92
N GLU A 83 -2.33 11.03 14.07
CA GLU A 83 -3.29 10.91 12.98
C GLU A 83 -2.90 9.67 12.19
N GLU A 84 -3.69 8.61 12.37
CA GLU A 84 -3.31 7.31 11.89
C GLU A 84 -3.57 7.34 10.38
N ASP A 85 -2.52 7.48 9.56
CA ASP A 85 -2.57 7.61 8.10
C ASP A 85 -3.75 6.85 7.47
N ALA A 86 -4.62 7.52 6.69
CA ALA A 86 -5.80 6.87 6.12
C ALA A 86 -5.46 5.75 5.14
N PHE A 87 -4.41 5.92 4.32
CA PHE A 87 -3.93 4.91 3.38
C PHE A 87 -2.61 4.28 3.86
N ARG A 88 -2.69 3.02 4.29
CA ARG A 88 -1.57 2.21 4.79
C ARG A 88 -1.42 0.92 3.99
N PRO A 89 -0.47 0.88 3.05
CA PRO A 89 -0.23 -0.33 2.27
C PRO A 89 0.10 -1.56 3.12
N SER A 90 0.74 -1.39 4.28
CA SER A 90 1.02 -2.47 5.24
C SER A 90 -0.24 -3.05 5.91
N ALA A 91 -1.32 -2.28 6.02
CA ALA A 91 -2.61 -2.72 6.53
C ALA A 91 -3.46 -3.43 5.46
N GLY A 92 -3.07 -3.33 4.18
CA GLY A 92 -3.78 -3.97 3.06
C GLY A 92 -4.80 -3.09 2.36
N ASN A 93 -5.00 -1.83 2.77
CA ASN A 93 -5.99 -0.93 2.17
C ASN A 93 -5.51 -0.25 0.86
N VAL A 94 -4.28 -0.52 0.44
CA VAL A 94 -3.73 -0.08 -0.84
C VAL A 94 -3.26 -1.29 -1.66
N ALA A 95 -3.89 -1.46 -2.83
CA ALA A 95 -3.46 -2.40 -3.84
C ALA A 95 -2.63 -1.71 -4.95
N PHE A 96 -1.60 -2.42 -5.43
CA PHE A 96 -0.71 -2.04 -6.53
C PHE A 96 -0.95 -2.97 -7.71
N GLY A 97 -1.11 -2.44 -8.92
CA GLY A 97 -1.31 -3.31 -10.08
C GLY A 97 -1.25 -2.67 -11.45
N SER A 98 -1.49 -3.52 -12.44
CA SER A 98 -1.77 -3.15 -13.82
C SER A 98 -3.03 -3.85 -14.29
N ALA A 99 -4.11 -3.09 -14.46
CA ALA A 99 -5.33 -3.61 -15.07
C ALA A 99 -5.12 -4.02 -16.54
N ALA A 100 -4.18 -3.40 -17.24
CA ALA A 100 -3.89 -3.69 -18.65
C ALA A 100 -3.29 -5.10 -18.83
N ASP A 101 -2.40 -5.51 -17.94
CA ASP A 101 -1.82 -6.86 -17.96
C ASP A 101 -2.57 -7.84 -17.05
N GLY A 102 -3.47 -7.35 -16.20
CA GLY A 102 -4.44 -8.13 -15.45
C GLY A 102 -3.92 -8.68 -14.12
N TRP A 103 -3.01 -7.96 -13.47
CA TRP A 103 -2.46 -8.34 -12.18
C TRP A 103 -2.55 -7.21 -11.16
N ALA A 104 -2.71 -7.57 -9.89
CA ALA A 104 -2.56 -6.67 -8.76
C ALA A 104 -2.20 -7.44 -7.50
N PHE A 105 -1.70 -6.72 -6.51
CA PHE A 105 -1.35 -7.27 -5.21
C PHE A 105 -1.48 -6.24 -4.10
N THR A 106 -1.66 -6.71 -2.88
CA THR A 106 -1.46 -5.90 -1.67
C THR A 106 -0.13 -6.29 -0.99
N VAL A 107 0.40 -5.41 -0.13
CA VAL A 107 1.63 -5.73 0.62
C VAL A 107 1.44 -6.97 1.52
N PRO A 108 0.30 -7.13 2.23
CA PRO A 108 0.03 -8.34 3.00
C PRO A 108 0.05 -9.64 2.19
N ASP A 109 -0.47 -9.65 0.95
CA ASP A 109 -0.46 -10.85 0.10
C ASP A 109 0.97 -11.32 -0.18
N PHE A 110 1.85 -10.37 -0.48
CA PHE A 110 3.27 -10.65 -0.68
C PHE A 110 3.96 -11.05 0.62
N ALA A 111 3.64 -10.38 1.72
CA ALA A 111 4.17 -10.72 3.03
C ALA A 111 3.79 -12.16 3.42
N ALA A 112 2.57 -12.61 3.14
CA ALA A 112 2.13 -13.99 3.38
C ALA A 112 2.97 -15.00 2.58
N GLN A 113 3.18 -14.75 1.28
CA GLN A 113 4.02 -15.62 0.42
C GLN A 113 5.47 -15.75 0.91
N TYR A 114 6.02 -14.69 1.51
CA TYR A 114 7.39 -14.69 2.03
C TYR A 114 7.49 -15.13 3.49
N ALA A 115 6.43 -14.95 4.28
CA ALA A 115 6.34 -15.41 5.66
C ALA A 115 6.51 -16.92 5.76
N GLU A 116 5.87 -17.68 4.86
CA GLU A 116 6.03 -19.15 4.78
C GLU A 116 7.47 -19.57 4.53
N LYS A 117 8.21 -18.82 3.69
CA LYS A 117 9.59 -19.13 3.33
C LYS A 117 10.61 -18.71 4.40
N LEU A 118 10.33 -17.61 5.10
CA LEU A 118 11.22 -17.01 6.09
C LEU A 118 10.91 -17.45 7.52
N GLY A 119 9.75 -18.10 7.75
CA GLY A 119 9.30 -18.47 9.10
C GLY A 119 8.94 -17.27 9.97
N ALA A 120 8.49 -16.17 9.36
CA ALA A 120 8.18 -14.91 10.04
C ALA A 120 6.65 -14.69 10.15
N LYS A 121 6.21 -13.85 11.09
CA LYS A 121 4.79 -13.47 11.20
C LYS A 121 4.38 -12.58 10.01
N PRO A 122 3.30 -12.90 9.27
CA PRO A 122 2.89 -12.13 8.07
C PRO A 122 2.67 -10.64 8.34
N ALA A 123 1.99 -10.29 9.44
CA ALA A 123 1.69 -8.90 9.78
C ALA A 123 2.97 -8.07 10.05
N ALA A 124 3.92 -8.64 10.82
CA ALA A 124 5.20 -7.98 11.07
C ALA A 124 6.02 -7.83 9.77
N LEU A 125 5.95 -8.81 8.88
CA LEU A 125 6.62 -8.75 7.59
C LEU A 125 5.96 -7.73 6.66
N ALA A 126 4.63 -7.56 6.68
CA ALA A 126 3.93 -6.54 5.91
C ALA A 126 4.34 -5.12 6.34
N GLN A 127 4.44 -4.88 7.65
CA GLN A 127 4.94 -3.62 8.21
C GLN A 127 6.41 -3.38 7.83
N ALA A 128 7.25 -4.41 7.92
CA ALA A 128 8.64 -4.30 7.48
C ALA A 128 8.76 -4.08 5.97
N MET A 129 7.87 -4.67 5.16
CA MET A 129 7.90 -4.58 3.71
C MET A 129 7.67 -3.15 3.23
N TRP A 130 6.68 -2.45 3.77
CA TRP A 130 6.35 -1.07 3.38
C TRP A 130 7.10 0.01 4.17
N GLY A 131 7.86 -0.37 5.21
CA GLY A 131 8.64 0.56 6.02
C GLY A 131 10.07 0.79 5.54
N ASP A 132 10.80 1.61 6.31
CA ASP A 132 12.24 1.87 6.14
C ASP A 132 13.07 0.68 6.63
N TYR A 133 12.85 -0.51 6.07
CA TYR A 133 13.60 -1.72 6.38
C TYR A 133 14.23 -2.33 5.12
N ALA A 134 15.36 -3.00 5.29
CA ALA A 134 16.07 -3.75 4.26
C ALA A 134 16.27 -5.19 4.74
N PHE A 135 16.19 -6.14 3.82
CA PHE A 135 16.60 -7.52 4.07
C PHE A 135 18.07 -7.69 3.72
N LEU A 136 18.80 -8.39 4.58
CA LEU A 136 20.13 -8.88 4.26
C LEU A 136 20.03 -10.39 3.98
N PRO A 137 20.08 -10.84 2.70
CA PRO A 137 19.92 -12.25 2.35
C PRO A 137 20.96 -13.17 2.99
N LYS A 138 22.18 -12.66 3.22
CA LYS A 138 23.28 -13.42 3.84
C LYS A 138 23.02 -13.73 5.32
N GLU A 139 22.46 -12.76 6.03
CA GLU A 139 22.21 -12.85 7.48
C GLU A 139 20.76 -13.28 7.79
N LYS A 140 19.90 -13.35 6.77
CA LYS A 140 18.45 -13.55 6.87
C LYS A 140 17.79 -12.62 7.89
N ARG A 141 18.30 -11.40 8.00
CA ARG A 141 17.88 -10.42 9.00
C ARG A 141 17.29 -9.19 8.33
N VAL A 142 16.24 -8.66 8.96
CA VAL A 142 15.66 -7.35 8.63
C VAL A 142 16.39 -6.28 9.43
N VAL A 143 16.93 -5.28 8.76
CA VAL A 143 17.61 -4.14 9.36
C VAL A 143 16.88 -2.86 9.02
N LYS A 144 16.80 -1.92 9.97
CA LYS A 144 16.21 -0.60 9.72
C LYS A 144 17.18 0.22 8.87
N LEU A 145 16.70 0.81 7.77
CA LEU A 145 17.50 1.75 7.00
C LEU A 145 17.79 2.97 7.87
N LYS A 146 19.07 3.32 7.97
CA LYS A 146 19.43 4.66 8.42
C LYS A 146 19.28 5.57 7.21
N ARG A 147 18.39 6.57 7.28
CA ARG A 147 18.40 7.68 6.31
C ARG A 147 19.73 8.41 6.48
N GLN A 148 20.73 8.03 5.71
CA GLN A 148 21.97 8.80 5.68
C GLN A 148 21.67 10.06 4.86
N GLY A 149 21.51 11.19 5.55
CA GLY A 149 21.50 12.49 4.92
C GLY A 149 22.87 12.70 4.25
N GLY A 150 22.90 12.61 2.93
CA GLY A 150 24.13 12.74 2.17
C GLY A 150 24.11 11.90 0.91
N SER A 151 23.99 12.58 -0.23
CA SER A 151 24.25 12.05 -1.56
C SER A 151 25.60 11.34 -1.60
N GLY A 152 25.61 10.01 -1.76
CA GLY A 152 26.82 9.23 -2.06
C GLY A 152 27.06 8.04 -1.13
N GLY A 153 26.57 6.86 -1.53
CA GLY A 153 27.01 5.59 -0.92
C GLY A 153 25.93 4.51 -0.89
N GLY A 154 25.71 3.82 -2.03
CA GLY A 154 25.03 2.53 -2.13
C GLY A 154 23.80 2.34 -1.23
N GLY A 155 22.72 3.09 -1.49
CA GLY A 155 21.49 3.00 -0.72
C GLY A 155 20.99 1.56 -0.61
N GLN A 156 20.83 1.06 0.62
CA GLN A 156 20.24 -0.26 0.84
C GLN A 156 18.82 -0.27 0.28
N LYS A 157 18.51 -1.28 -0.52
CA LYS A 157 17.19 -1.44 -1.14
C LYS A 157 16.15 -1.75 -0.07
N THR A 158 14.99 -1.14 -0.18
CA THR A 158 13.88 -1.44 0.74
C THR A 158 13.39 -2.87 0.54
N MET A 159 12.76 -3.43 1.58
CA MET A 159 12.10 -4.73 1.50
C MET A 159 11.10 -4.79 0.35
N PHE A 160 10.28 -3.74 0.18
CA PHE A 160 9.32 -3.63 -0.92
C PHE A 160 10.00 -3.74 -2.29
N GLU A 161 11.10 -3.02 -2.48
CA GLU A 161 11.87 -3.07 -3.73
C GLU A 161 12.38 -4.49 -4.00
N GLN A 162 13.05 -5.11 -3.02
CA GLN A 162 13.68 -6.42 -3.19
C GLN A 162 12.66 -7.55 -3.42
N PHE A 163 11.54 -7.53 -2.72
CA PHE A 163 10.61 -8.65 -2.69
C PHE A 163 9.40 -8.51 -3.62
N ALA A 164 8.92 -7.29 -3.87
CA ALA A 164 7.78 -7.05 -4.76
C ALA A 164 8.24 -6.53 -6.13
N LEU A 165 8.99 -5.42 -6.18
CA LEU A 165 9.30 -4.77 -7.45
C LEU A 165 10.38 -5.50 -8.27
N GLU A 166 11.49 -5.94 -7.69
CA GLU A 166 12.53 -6.63 -8.44
C GLU A 166 12.03 -7.87 -9.21
N PRO A 167 11.24 -8.78 -8.60
CA PRO A 167 10.69 -9.92 -9.34
C PRO A 167 9.72 -9.50 -10.45
N LEU A 168 8.95 -8.41 -10.26
CA LEU A 168 8.10 -7.85 -11.29
C LEU A 168 8.93 -7.28 -12.45
N TRP A 169 9.98 -6.51 -12.18
CA TRP A 169 10.88 -5.97 -13.20
C TRP A 169 11.56 -7.09 -13.99
N LYS A 170 12.01 -8.15 -13.31
CA LYS A 170 12.56 -9.35 -13.96
C LYS A 170 11.52 -10.03 -14.86
N ALA A 171 10.26 -10.12 -14.43
CA ALA A 171 9.18 -10.66 -15.26
C ALA A 171 8.97 -9.79 -16.51
N TYR A 172 8.87 -8.47 -16.35
CA TYR A 172 8.70 -7.53 -17.46
C TYR A 172 9.91 -7.47 -18.41
N GLY A 173 11.10 -7.86 -17.96
CA GLY A 173 12.25 -8.09 -18.83
C GLY A 173 11.97 -9.08 -19.97
N ALA A 174 11.05 -10.03 -19.78
CA ALA A 174 10.61 -10.95 -20.82
C ALA A 174 9.93 -10.24 -22.02
N CYS A 175 9.35 -9.05 -21.83
CA CYS A 175 8.76 -8.28 -22.94
C CYS A 175 9.80 -7.70 -23.89
N GLY A 176 11.05 -7.52 -23.45
CA GLY A 176 12.16 -7.08 -24.28
C GLY A 176 12.88 -8.21 -25.01
N ALA A 177 12.46 -9.47 -24.82
CA ALA A 177 13.10 -10.63 -25.42
C ALA A 177 12.86 -10.70 -26.93
N ALA A 178 13.85 -11.22 -27.68
CA ALA A 178 13.79 -11.30 -29.13
C ALA A 178 12.80 -12.38 -29.65
N GLY A 179 12.32 -13.27 -28.76
CA GLY A 179 11.32 -14.27 -29.07
C GLY A 179 10.78 -15.02 -27.86
N GLY A 180 9.72 -15.82 -28.08
CA GLY A 180 9.00 -16.53 -27.02
C GLY A 180 9.87 -17.51 -26.20
N ALA A 181 10.90 -18.11 -26.79
CA ALA A 181 11.79 -19.02 -26.08
C ALA A 181 12.66 -18.32 -25.02
N GLU A 182 13.16 -17.12 -25.32
CA GLU A 182 13.94 -16.31 -24.38
C GLU A 182 13.04 -15.74 -23.28
N ALA A 183 11.82 -15.30 -23.64
CA ALA A 183 10.80 -14.90 -22.67
C ALA A 183 10.45 -16.06 -21.71
N ALA A 184 10.27 -17.28 -22.23
CA ALA A 184 10.02 -18.46 -21.41
C ALA A 184 11.18 -18.76 -20.44
N ALA A 185 12.43 -18.61 -20.89
CA ALA A 185 13.61 -18.81 -20.04
C ALA A 185 13.69 -17.80 -18.89
N LEU A 186 13.28 -16.55 -19.10
CA LEU A 186 13.23 -15.52 -18.06
C LEU A 186 12.07 -15.73 -17.07
N LEU A 187 10.94 -16.24 -17.56
CA LEU A 187 9.74 -16.48 -16.74
C LEU A 187 9.80 -17.80 -15.96
N ALA A 188 10.50 -18.84 -16.45
CA ALA A 188 10.56 -20.16 -15.83
C ALA A 188 11.08 -20.16 -14.38
N PRO A 189 12.13 -19.39 -14.00
CA PRO A 189 12.56 -19.27 -12.61
C PRO A 189 11.49 -18.67 -11.69
N ILE A 190 10.68 -17.73 -12.21
CA ILE A 190 9.60 -17.10 -11.45
C ILE A 190 8.48 -18.12 -11.22
N VAL A 191 8.08 -18.84 -12.28
CA VAL A 191 7.07 -19.90 -12.21
C VAL A 191 7.47 -20.98 -11.20
N LYS A 192 8.72 -21.44 -11.25
CA LYS A 192 9.24 -22.46 -10.32
C LYS A 192 9.37 -21.92 -8.89
N GLY A 193 9.97 -20.75 -8.71
CA GLY A 193 10.24 -20.16 -7.40
C GLY A 193 8.98 -19.75 -6.62
N ARG A 194 7.86 -19.52 -7.33
CA ARG A 194 6.56 -19.17 -6.74
C ARG A 194 5.56 -20.34 -6.73
N GLY A 195 5.95 -21.52 -7.20
CA GLY A 195 5.06 -22.70 -7.20
C GLY A 195 3.89 -22.59 -8.20
N LEU A 196 4.04 -21.82 -9.27
CA LEU A 196 2.96 -21.51 -10.22
C LEU A 196 2.81 -22.55 -11.34
N ALA A 197 3.61 -23.62 -11.32
CA ALA A 197 3.64 -24.64 -12.36
C ALA A 197 2.27 -25.30 -12.60
N ALA A 198 1.42 -25.40 -11.57
CA ALA A 198 0.06 -25.93 -11.70
C ALA A 198 -0.93 -24.95 -12.35
N ARG A 199 -0.65 -23.64 -12.27
CA ARG A 199 -1.54 -22.56 -12.73
C ARG A 199 -1.18 -22.02 -14.12
N VAL A 200 0.08 -22.15 -14.54
CA VAL A 200 0.57 -21.66 -15.83
C VAL A 200 0.78 -22.84 -16.79
N PRO A 201 -0.01 -22.97 -17.87
CA PRO A 201 0.20 -24.03 -18.85
C PRO A 201 1.47 -23.77 -19.67
N ALA A 202 2.28 -24.81 -19.93
CA ALA A 202 3.53 -24.71 -20.69
C ALA A 202 3.34 -24.05 -22.07
N LYS A 203 2.22 -24.36 -22.75
CA LYS A 203 1.86 -23.77 -24.04
C LYS A 203 1.66 -22.24 -23.98
N ALA A 204 1.26 -21.69 -22.83
CA ALA A 204 1.13 -20.23 -22.68
C ALA A 204 2.50 -19.55 -22.46
N LEU A 205 3.51 -20.26 -21.96
CA LEU A 205 4.88 -19.75 -21.85
C LEU A 205 5.57 -19.69 -23.20
N GLU A 206 5.27 -20.63 -24.09
CA GLU A 206 5.81 -20.71 -25.46
C GLU A 206 5.03 -19.85 -26.46
N ALA A 207 4.20 -18.92 -25.99
CA ALA A 207 3.45 -18.03 -26.86
C ALA A 207 4.40 -17.22 -27.77
N PRO A 208 4.04 -17.01 -29.04
CA PRO A 208 4.89 -16.26 -29.98
C PRO A 208 5.04 -14.79 -29.56
N ASP A 209 4.05 -14.24 -28.87
CA ASP A 209 4.09 -12.90 -28.29
C ASP A 209 4.58 -12.96 -26.83
N PRO A 210 5.74 -12.37 -26.49
CA PRO A 210 6.29 -12.39 -25.14
C PRO A 210 5.37 -11.69 -24.12
N ARG A 211 4.54 -10.73 -24.54
CA ARG A 211 3.60 -10.05 -23.65
C ARG A 211 2.44 -10.96 -23.25
N GLN A 212 2.05 -11.89 -24.11
CA GLN A 212 1.03 -12.90 -23.78
C GLN A 212 1.55 -13.90 -22.74
N ALA A 213 2.79 -14.36 -22.91
CA ALA A 213 3.43 -15.22 -21.92
C ALA A 213 3.56 -14.52 -20.56
N LEU A 214 3.99 -13.25 -20.55
CA LEU A 214 4.05 -12.44 -19.33
C LEU A 214 2.69 -12.36 -18.63
N ARG A 215 1.63 -12.01 -19.38
CA ARG A 215 0.26 -11.89 -18.84
C ARG A 215 -0.23 -13.20 -18.24
N ALA A 216 0.04 -14.33 -18.89
CA ALA A 216 -0.34 -15.64 -18.36
C ALA A 216 0.34 -15.92 -17.00
N VAL A 217 1.63 -15.61 -16.88
CA VAL A 217 2.38 -15.79 -15.63
C VAL A 217 1.90 -14.82 -14.55
N LEU A 218 1.78 -13.53 -14.86
CA LEU A 218 1.39 -12.51 -13.88
C LEU A 218 -0.05 -12.69 -13.39
N ARG A 219 -0.99 -13.10 -14.25
CA ARG A 219 -2.37 -13.41 -13.85
C ARG A 219 -2.46 -14.63 -12.95
N ALA A 220 -1.60 -15.64 -13.17
CA ALA A 220 -1.53 -16.81 -12.32
C ALA A 220 -0.84 -16.52 -10.98
N TRP A 221 0.15 -15.62 -10.99
CA TRP A 221 0.93 -15.24 -9.82
C TRP A 221 0.17 -14.28 -8.90
N LEU A 222 -0.40 -13.22 -9.47
CA LEU A 222 -1.01 -12.10 -8.75
C LEU A 222 -2.36 -11.74 -9.39
N PRO A 223 -3.40 -12.58 -9.20
CA PRO A 223 -4.70 -12.36 -9.82
C PRO A 223 -5.31 -11.03 -9.37
N LEU A 224 -5.60 -10.14 -10.32
CA LEU A 224 -6.19 -8.83 -10.05
C LEU A 224 -7.51 -8.93 -9.24
N SER A 225 -8.36 -9.91 -9.59
CA SER A 225 -9.65 -10.10 -8.93
C SER A 225 -9.50 -10.46 -7.46
N GLU A 226 -8.55 -11.35 -7.13
CA GLU A 226 -8.34 -11.79 -5.75
C GLU A 226 -7.84 -10.63 -4.89
N ALA A 227 -6.86 -9.86 -5.37
CA ALA A 227 -6.30 -8.73 -4.62
C ALA A 227 -7.32 -7.60 -4.38
N VAL A 228 -8.17 -7.29 -5.36
CA VAL A 228 -9.16 -6.22 -5.21
C VAL A 228 -10.34 -6.67 -4.35
N LEU A 229 -10.84 -7.89 -4.55
CA LEU A 229 -11.97 -8.41 -3.78
C LEU A 229 -11.58 -8.70 -2.33
N SER A 230 -10.36 -9.19 -2.07
CA SER A 230 -9.88 -9.40 -0.69
C SER A 230 -9.77 -8.07 0.06
N MET A 231 -9.21 -7.04 -0.58
CA MET A 231 -9.14 -5.68 -0.04
C MET A 231 -10.53 -5.11 0.24
N ALA A 232 -11.49 -5.31 -0.68
CA ALA A 232 -12.87 -4.86 -0.51
C ALA A 232 -13.53 -5.53 0.70
N VAL A 233 -13.39 -6.84 0.85
CA VAL A 233 -13.96 -7.59 1.99
C VAL A 233 -13.30 -7.20 3.31
N ALA A 234 -12.00 -6.90 3.31
CA ALA A 234 -11.27 -6.57 4.54
C ALA A 234 -11.53 -5.15 5.06
N HIS A 235 -11.80 -4.19 4.17
CA HIS A 235 -11.84 -2.77 4.53
C HIS A 235 -13.18 -2.08 4.28
N LEU A 236 -14.11 -2.67 3.50
CA LEU A 236 -15.44 -2.10 3.34
C LEU A 236 -16.38 -2.64 4.42
N PRO A 237 -17.18 -1.77 5.07
CA PRO A 237 -18.23 -2.21 5.99
C PRO A 237 -19.28 -3.02 5.24
N SER A 238 -20.01 -3.85 5.98
CA SER A 238 -21.09 -4.61 5.38
C SER A 238 -22.18 -3.68 4.81
N PRO A 239 -22.92 -4.08 3.76
CA PRO A 239 -23.98 -3.26 3.18
C PRO A 239 -24.98 -2.64 4.19
N PRO A 240 -25.45 -3.34 5.25
CA PRO A 240 -26.33 -2.72 6.25
C PRO A 240 -25.61 -1.68 7.12
N GLU A 241 -24.33 -1.88 7.44
CA GLU A 241 -23.53 -0.92 8.21
C GLU A 241 -23.18 0.32 7.40
N ALA A 242 -23.06 0.19 6.07
CA ALA A 242 -22.77 1.29 5.15
C ALA A 242 -23.99 2.17 4.83
N ALA A 243 -25.21 1.64 4.97
CA ALA A 243 -26.45 2.35 4.67
C ALA A 243 -26.67 3.67 5.42
N PRO A 244 -26.37 3.81 6.73
CA PRO A 244 -26.53 5.08 7.45
C PRO A 244 -25.52 6.16 7.05
N ALA A 245 -24.41 5.79 6.38
CA ALA A 245 -23.36 6.72 5.95
C ALA A 245 -23.51 7.17 4.48
N ARG A 246 -24.65 6.87 3.84
CA ARG A 246 -24.95 7.19 2.43
C ARG A 246 -25.79 8.44 2.25
#